data_AF-A0A6I4ZLV3-F1
#
_entry.id   AF-A0A6I4ZLV3-F1
#
_cell.length_a   1.000
_cell.length_b   1.000
_cell.length_c   1.000
_cell.angle_alpha   90.00
_cell.angle_beta   90.00
_cell.angle_gamma   90.00
#
_symmetry.space_group_name_H-M   'P 1'
#
loop_
_entity.id
_entity.type
_entity.pdbx_description
1 polymer ?
#
loop_
_entity_poly.entity_id
_entity_poly.type
_entity_poly.pdbx_seq_one_letter_code
_entity_poly.pdbx_strand_id
1 'polypeptide(L)'
;MVSRKVSVWYDDEGDMLEVLWAFREGYFTPTDDERILKRLGDDGEVIGFLIHEMSTLKQPIPLEFELAPEVPADDVANVTVRQAAVELGVSDRRVRQLAREGRVKGAVKAGAEWLIPTPVEVIPSRRGPVGVAGRVETTSG
;
A
#
# COMPACT_ATOMS: atom_id res chain seq x y z
N MET A 1 9.06 11.96 -15.65
CA MET A 1 8.72 12.47 -14.31
C MET A 1 7.33 11.98 -13.97
N VAL A 2 7.14 11.42 -12.78
CA VAL A 2 5.80 11.08 -12.26
C VAL A 2 5.24 12.34 -11.61
N SER A 3 4.06 12.80 -12.03
CA SER A 3 3.34 13.89 -11.36
C SER A 3 2.30 13.30 -10.41
N ARG A 4 2.07 13.94 -9.27
CA ARG A 4 1.00 13.56 -8.33
C ARG A 4 0.08 14.75 -8.11
N LYS A 5 -1.23 14.51 -8.19
CA LYS A 5 -2.24 15.50 -7.83
C LYS A 5 -2.40 15.49 -6.31
N VAL A 6 -2.31 16.67 -5.70
CA VAL A 6 -2.54 16.90 -4.27
C VAL A 6 -3.75 17.81 -4.15
N SER A 7 -4.59 17.56 -3.15
CA SER A 7 -5.73 18.38 -2.77
C SER A 7 -5.55 18.82 -1.34
N VAL A 8 -5.80 20.11 -1.09
CA VAL A 8 -5.63 20.75 0.22
C VAL A 8 -6.96 21.42 0.56
N TRP A 9 -7.51 21.10 1.72
CA TRP A 9 -8.70 21.72 2.26
C TRP A 9 -8.34 22.40 3.56
N TYR A 10 -8.80 23.63 3.73
CA TYR A 10 -8.71 24.37 4.97
C TYR A 10 -10.13 24.72 5.40
N ASP A 11 -10.46 24.35 6.63
CA ASP A 11 -11.73 24.62 7.29
C ASP A 11 -11.43 25.46 8.53
N ASP A 12 -11.83 26.73 8.49
CA ASP A 12 -11.63 27.66 9.59
C ASP A 12 -12.60 27.43 10.74
N GLU A 13 -13.80 26.88 10.46
CA GLU A 13 -14.79 26.54 11.48
C GLU A 13 -14.37 25.28 12.24
N GLY A 14 -13.84 24.28 11.53
CA GLY A 14 -13.29 23.05 12.09
C GLY A 14 -11.85 23.17 12.63
N ASP A 15 -11.20 24.33 12.48
CA ASP A 15 -9.81 24.60 12.83
C ASP A 15 -8.81 23.56 12.28
N MET A 16 -8.93 23.29 10.97
CA MET A 16 -8.38 22.10 10.34
C MET A 16 -7.77 22.35 8.96
N LEU A 17 -6.72 21.60 8.65
CA LEU A 17 -6.16 21.47 7.30
C LEU A 17 -6.02 19.99 6.92
N GLU A 18 -6.72 19.56 5.87
CA GLU A 18 -6.58 18.21 5.28
C GLU A 18 -5.76 18.27 3.99
N VAL A 19 -4.81 17.36 3.83
CA VAL A 19 -4.04 17.16 2.61
C VAL A 19 -4.20 15.72 2.13
N LEU A 20 -4.76 15.54 0.93
CA LEU A 20 -4.90 14.22 0.31
C LEU A 20 -4.21 14.17 -1.05
N TRP A 21 -3.66 13.00 -1.37
CA TRP A 21 -3.13 12.70 -2.70
C TRP A 21 -3.70 11.41 -3.30
N ALA A 22 -4.65 10.80 -2.60
CA ALA A 22 -5.55 9.78 -3.11
C ALA A 22 -6.91 9.91 -2.40
N PHE A 23 -7.98 10.04 -3.18
CA PHE A 23 -9.34 10.17 -2.67
C PHE A 23 -10.03 8.80 -2.70
N ARG A 24 -9.78 8.00 -1.66
CA ARG A 24 -10.34 6.66 -1.48
C ARG A 24 -10.63 6.39 0.01
N GLU A 25 -11.28 5.27 0.29
CA GLU A 25 -11.53 4.82 1.66
C GLU A 25 -10.23 4.65 2.45
N GLY A 26 -10.33 4.88 3.75
CA GLY A 26 -9.20 4.90 4.66
C GLY A 26 -9.59 5.38 6.04
N TYR A 27 -8.67 5.26 6.98
CA TYR A 27 -8.86 5.61 8.38
C TYR A 27 -7.71 6.51 8.86
N PHE A 28 -7.99 7.30 9.90
CA PHE A 28 -6.99 8.17 10.51
C PHE A 28 -6.29 7.46 11.67
N THR A 29 -4.99 7.70 11.79
CA THR A 29 -4.15 7.25 12.89
C THR A 29 -3.29 8.43 13.35
N PRO A 30 -3.12 8.64 14.66
CA PRO A 30 -2.26 9.71 15.16
C PRO A 30 -0.79 9.49 14.75
N THR A 31 -0.07 10.59 14.61
CA THR A 31 1.41 10.56 14.55
C THR A 31 1.99 10.80 15.95
N ASP A 32 3.31 10.93 16.06
CA ASP A 32 3.96 11.36 17.30
C ASP A 32 3.55 12.79 17.72
N ASP A 33 3.07 13.61 16.78
CA ASP A 33 2.38 14.86 17.09
C ASP A 33 0.86 14.61 17.06
N GLU A 34 0.22 14.71 18.22
CA GLU A 34 -1.22 14.43 18.38
C GLU A 34 -2.09 15.35 17.52
N ARG A 35 -1.60 16.52 17.13
CA ARG A 35 -2.29 17.46 16.22
C ARG A 35 -2.37 16.95 14.79
N ILE A 36 -1.54 15.96 14.46
CA ILE A 36 -1.38 15.45 13.10
C ILE A 36 -1.86 14.01 13.05
N LEU A 37 -2.85 13.77 12.19
CA LEU A 37 -3.36 12.44 11.91
C LEU A 37 -2.95 12.04 10.49
N LYS A 38 -2.26 10.91 10.34
CA LYS A 38 -2.04 10.31 9.02
C LYS A 38 -3.30 9.57 8.58
N ARG A 39 -3.63 9.65 7.30
CA ARG A 39 -4.72 8.88 6.68
C ARG A 39 -4.13 7.69 5.94
N LEU A 40 -4.49 6.49 6.37
CA LEU A 40 -4.07 5.24 5.77
C LEU A 40 -5.19 4.70 4.88
N GLY A 41 -4.85 4.20 3.70
CA GLY A 41 -5.75 3.36 2.94
C GLY A 41 -5.85 1.96 3.55
N ASP A 42 -6.76 1.15 3.04
CA ASP A 42 -6.97 -0.23 3.51
C ASP A 42 -5.70 -1.10 3.39
N ASP A 43 -4.81 -0.77 2.46
CA ASP A 43 -3.53 -1.44 2.24
C ASP A 43 -2.39 -0.97 3.16
N GLY A 44 -2.70 -0.06 4.10
CA GLY A 44 -1.73 0.55 5.01
C GLY A 44 -0.86 1.63 4.36
N GLU A 45 -1.09 1.99 3.10
CA GLU A 45 -0.37 3.09 2.46
C GLU A 45 -0.92 4.44 2.93
N VAL A 46 -0.04 5.42 3.12
CA VAL A 46 -0.47 6.78 3.46
C VAL A 46 -1.09 7.43 2.22
N ILE A 47 -2.34 7.88 2.35
CA ILE A 47 -3.12 8.54 1.29
C ILE A 47 -3.36 10.03 1.54
N GLY A 48 -3.03 10.50 2.74
CA GLY A 48 -3.10 11.89 3.15
C GLY A 48 -2.77 12.10 4.62
N PHE A 49 -2.98 13.32 5.10
CA PHE A 49 -2.89 13.67 6.51
C PHE A 49 -3.84 14.83 6.85
N LEU A 50 -4.06 15.00 8.14
CA LEU A 50 -4.89 16.02 8.76
C LEU A 50 -4.06 16.75 9.80
N ILE A 51 -4.13 18.07 9.82
CA ILE A 51 -3.67 18.89 10.94
C ILE A 51 -4.92 19.49 11.56
N HIS A 52 -5.16 19.20 12.84
CA HIS A 52 -6.21 19.82 13.62
C HIS A 52 -5.61 20.84 14.60
N GLU A 53 -6.46 21.67 15.21
CA GLU A 53 -6.05 22.73 16.12
C GLU A 53 -5.07 23.75 15.46
N MET A 54 -5.29 24.07 14.18
CA MET A 54 -4.44 24.96 13.38
C MET A 54 -4.25 26.33 14.04
N SER A 55 -5.25 26.85 14.74
CA SER A 55 -5.24 28.14 15.45
C SER A 55 -4.25 28.19 16.62
N THR A 56 -3.80 27.03 17.11
CA THR A 56 -2.79 26.92 18.17
C THR A 56 -1.36 27.17 17.67
N LEU A 57 -1.14 27.16 16.36
CA LEU A 57 0.15 27.39 15.72
C LEU A 57 0.49 28.89 15.74
N LYS A 58 1.02 29.37 16.87
CA LYS A 58 1.17 30.82 17.14
C LYS A 58 2.42 31.48 16.54
N GLN A 59 3.29 30.74 15.85
CA GLN A 59 4.55 31.26 15.26
C GLN A 59 4.96 30.40 14.06
N PRO A 60 5.80 30.92 13.14
CA PRO A 60 6.37 30.12 12.06
C PRO A 60 7.35 29.09 12.64
N ILE A 61 6.81 27.96 13.08
CA ILE A 61 7.55 26.78 13.54
C ILE A 61 7.27 25.67 12.54
N PRO A 62 8.28 24.99 11.99
CA PRO A 62 8.07 23.82 11.15
C PRO A 62 7.31 22.73 11.92
N LEU A 63 6.25 22.21 11.34
CA LEU A 63 5.66 20.94 11.78
C LEU A 63 6.40 19.82 11.07
N GLU A 64 7.18 19.07 11.83
CA GLU A 64 7.94 17.92 11.35
C GLU A 64 7.32 16.64 11.89
N PHE A 65 6.96 15.72 10.98
CA PHE A 65 6.33 14.46 11.32
C PHE A 65 6.63 13.41 10.26
N GLU A 66 6.61 12.13 10.66
CA GLU A 66 6.83 11.01 9.76
C GLU A 66 5.49 10.42 9.27
N LEU A 67 5.42 10.17 7.97
CA LEU A 67 4.27 9.52 7.32
C LEU A 67 4.65 8.09 6.93
N ALA A 68 4.89 7.26 7.94
CA ALA A 68 5.16 5.85 7.73
C ALA A 68 3.87 5.09 7.39
N PRO A 69 3.90 4.20 6.37
CA PRO A 69 2.82 3.25 6.15
C PRO A 69 2.69 2.34 7.36
N GLU A 70 1.47 1.88 7.64
CA GLU A 70 1.20 1.03 8.78
C GLU A 70 0.19 -0.04 8.40
N VAL A 71 0.57 -1.30 8.64
CA VAL A 71 -0.30 -2.45 8.43
C VAL A 71 -1.14 -2.60 9.71
N PRO A 72 -2.49 -2.62 9.63
CA PRO A 72 -3.32 -2.86 10.80
C PRO A 72 -2.81 -4.06 11.61
N ALA A 73 -2.72 -3.92 12.93
CA ALA A 73 -2.17 -4.94 13.82
C ALA A 73 -2.92 -6.30 13.76
N ASP A 74 -4.16 -6.31 13.26
CA ASP A 74 -4.97 -7.52 13.10
C ASP A 74 -4.56 -8.36 11.86
N ASP A 75 -3.75 -7.80 10.96
CA ASP A 75 -3.32 -8.42 9.69
C ASP A 75 -1.86 -8.93 9.72
N VAL A 76 -1.20 -9.02 10.87
CA VAL A 76 0.21 -9.47 10.95
C VAL A 76 0.42 -10.91 10.42
N ALA A 77 -0.64 -11.72 10.35
CA ALA A 77 -0.61 -13.04 9.71
C ALA A 77 -0.88 -13.00 8.19
N ASN A 78 -1.47 -11.93 7.65
CA ASN A 78 -1.88 -11.80 6.25
C ASN A 78 -1.48 -10.46 5.63
N VAL A 79 -0.66 -10.49 4.60
CA VAL A 79 -0.34 -9.32 3.77
C VAL A 79 -1.38 -9.08 2.67
N THR A 80 -1.41 -7.85 2.17
CA THR A 80 -2.20 -7.47 1.00
C THR A 80 -1.62 -8.03 -0.30
N VAL A 81 -2.40 -7.97 -1.39
CA VAL A 81 -1.92 -8.28 -2.74
C VAL A 81 -0.64 -7.50 -3.10
N ARG A 82 -0.61 -6.21 -2.75
CA ARG A 82 0.49 -5.30 -3.10
C ARG A 82 1.76 -5.69 -2.35
N GLN A 83 1.65 -5.96 -1.06
CA GLN A 83 2.77 -6.41 -0.24
C GLN A 83 3.29 -7.78 -0.70
N ALA A 84 2.39 -8.73 -0.95
CA ALA A 84 2.77 -10.02 -1.52
C ALA A 84 3.44 -9.89 -2.91
N ALA A 85 3.05 -8.89 -3.71
CA ALA A 85 3.67 -8.62 -5.00
C ALA A 85 5.11 -8.14 -4.85
N VAL A 86 5.37 -7.27 -3.87
CA VAL A 86 6.71 -6.82 -3.49
C VAL A 86 7.56 -8.00 -3.00
N GLU A 87 7.04 -8.83 -2.09
CA GLU A 87 7.75 -9.99 -1.54
C GLU A 87 8.11 -11.02 -2.62
N LEU A 88 7.18 -11.31 -3.53
CA LEU A 88 7.39 -12.26 -4.63
C LEU A 88 8.16 -11.69 -5.83
N GLY A 89 8.40 -10.37 -5.88
CA GLY A 89 8.99 -9.70 -7.04
C GLY A 89 8.15 -9.80 -8.32
N VAL A 90 6.81 -9.79 -8.20
CA VAL A 90 5.86 -9.87 -9.34
C VAL A 90 4.88 -8.70 -9.32
N SER A 91 4.01 -8.60 -10.33
CA SER A 91 2.94 -7.57 -10.34
C SER A 91 1.74 -7.97 -9.47
N ASP A 92 1.01 -7.00 -8.93
CA ASP A 92 -0.28 -7.19 -8.24
C ASP A 92 -1.26 -8.03 -9.05
N ARG A 93 -1.30 -7.82 -10.37
CA ARG A 93 -2.12 -8.60 -11.30
C ARG A 93 -1.75 -10.09 -11.24
N ARG A 94 -0.44 -10.38 -11.20
CA ARG A 94 0.08 -11.74 -11.11
C ARG A 94 -0.26 -12.38 -9.77
N VAL A 95 -0.16 -11.64 -8.66
CA VAL A 95 -0.58 -12.13 -7.34
C VAL A 95 -2.08 -12.45 -7.31
N ARG A 96 -2.94 -11.53 -7.79
CA ARG A 96 -4.39 -11.79 -7.91
C ARG A 96 -4.70 -12.98 -8.80
N GLN A 97 -3.95 -13.17 -9.88
CA GLN A 97 -4.08 -14.33 -10.75
C GLN A 97 -3.71 -15.62 -10.00
N LEU A 98 -2.57 -15.66 -9.32
CA LEU A 98 -2.14 -16.83 -8.54
C LEU A 98 -3.16 -17.17 -7.44
N ALA A 99 -3.66 -16.18 -6.71
CA ALA A 99 -4.67 -16.39 -5.67
C ALA A 99 -5.98 -16.93 -6.25
N ARG A 100 -6.47 -16.37 -7.37
CA ARG A 100 -7.64 -16.90 -8.11
C ARG A 100 -7.43 -18.32 -8.61
N GLU A 101 -6.22 -18.67 -9.04
CA GLU A 101 -5.84 -20.02 -9.46
C GLU A 101 -5.68 -21.00 -8.28
N GLY A 102 -5.86 -20.55 -7.03
CA GLY A 102 -5.65 -21.35 -5.82
C GLY A 102 -4.18 -21.67 -5.56
N ARG A 103 -3.28 -20.87 -6.13
CA ARG A 103 -1.82 -21.09 -6.09
C ARG A 103 -1.10 -20.26 -5.04
N VAL A 104 -1.79 -19.43 -4.28
CA VAL A 104 -1.23 -18.79 -3.09
C VAL A 104 -1.81 -19.52 -1.89
N LYS A 105 -0.95 -20.21 -1.13
CA LYS A 105 -1.40 -21.10 -0.04
C LYS A 105 -2.07 -20.29 1.06
N GLY A 106 -3.26 -20.71 1.46
CA GLY A 106 -4.04 -20.05 2.51
C GLY A 106 -4.57 -18.66 2.14
N ALA A 107 -4.40 -18.20 0.90
CA ALA A 107 -4.99 -16.95 0.46
C ALA A 107 -6.52 -17.04 0.51
N VAL A 108 -7.14 -16.09 1.20
CA VAL A 108 -8.60 -16.01 1.33
C VAL A 108 -9.11 -14.71 0.73
N LYS A 109 -10.30 -14.76 0.12
CA LYS A 109 -10.95 -13.57 -0.42
C LYS A 109 -11.88 -12.98 0.64
N ALA A 110 -11.49 -11.86 1.23
CA ALA A 110 -12.29 -11.11 2.20
C ALA A 110 -12.93 -9.91 1.48
N GLY A 111 -14.20 -10.05 1.08
CA GLY A 111 -14.89 -9.02 0.31
C GLY A 111 -14.24 -8.74 -1.05
N ALA A 112 -13.76 -7.50 -1.24
CA ALA A 112 -13.09 -7.05 -2.45
C ALA A 112 -11.59 -7.39 -2.51
N GLU A 113 -10.99 -7.72 -1.37
CA GLU A 113 -9.54 -7.89 -1.22
C GLU A 113 -9.14 -9.36 -1.02
N TRP A 114 -7.87 -9.66 -1.29
CA TRP A 114 -7.25 -10.94 -0.96
C TRP A 114 -6.36 -10.74 0.25
N LEU A 115 -6.61 -11.53 1.30
CA LEU A 115 -5.71 -11.69 2.43
C LEU A 115 -4.75 -12.83 2.09
N ILE A 116 -3.45 -12.53 2.08
CA ILE A 116 -2.41 -13.47 1.68
C ILE A 116 -1.54 -13.77 2.89
N PRO A 117 -1.51 -15.02 3.38
CA PRO A 117 -0.69 -15.36 4.53
C PRO A 117 0.80 -15.06 4.33
N THR A 118 1.46 -14.67 5.41
CA THR A 118 2.92 -14.49 5.46
C THR A 118 3.55 -15.69 6.18
N PRO A 119 4.61 -16.33 5.63
CA PRO A 119 5.29 -16.01 4.37
C PRO A 119 4.48 -16.37 3.12
N VAL A 120 4.70 -15.63 2.02
CA VAL A 120 3.91 -15.82 0.79
C VAL A 120 4.37 -17.07 0.04
N GLU A 121 3.65 -18.18 0.23
CA GLU A 121 3.93 -19.45 -0.45
C GLU A 121 3.14 -19.61 -1.76
N VAL A 122 3.85 -19.71 -2.90
CA VAL A 122 3.26 -19.95 -4.23
C VAL A 122 3.40 -21.40 -4.67
N ILE A 123 2.28 -22.05 -4.97
CA ILE A 123 2.21 -23.39 -5.56
C ILE A 123 2.60 -23.30 -7.06
N PRO A 124 3.67 -24.01 -7.49
CA PRO A 124 4.07 -24.05 -8.89
C PRO A 124 2.98 -24.67 -9.78
N SER A 125 2.86 -24.19 -11.02
CA SER A 125 1.97 -24.81 -12.00
C SER A 125 2.58 -26.10 -12.54
N ARG A 126 1.73 -27.11 -12.82
CA ARG A 126 2.14 -28.37 -13.48
C ARG A 126 2.75 -28.16 -14.87
N ARG A 127 2.37 -27.09 -15.58
CA ARG A 127 3.09 -26.63 -16.76
C ARG A 127 4.16 -25.65 -16.30
N GLY A 128 5.43 -26.00 -16.54
CA GLY A 128 6.51 -25.03 -16.54
C GLY A 128 6.29 -23.95 -17.61
N PRO A 129 7.19 -22.97 -17.73
CA PRO A 129 7.15 -22.07 -18.88
C PRO A 129 7.09 -22.92 -20.14
N VAL A 130 6.07 -22.71 -20.99
CA VAL A 130 6.15 -23.20 -22.37
C VAL A 130 7.42 -22.56 -22.92
N GLY A 131 8.44 -23.38 -23.19
CA GLY A 131 9.78 -22.91 -23.49
C GLY A 131 9.73 -21.81 -24.54
N VAL A 132 10.39 -20.68 -24.24
CA VAL A 132 10.91 -19.84 -25.32
C VAL A 132 12.06 -20.65 -25.90
N ALA A 133 11.72 -21.60 -26.76
CA ALA A 133 12.69 -22.21 -27.66
C ALA A 133 13.24 -21.09 -28.55
N GLY A 134 14.56 -20.90 -28.52
CA GLY A 134 15.29 -20.22 -29.58
C GLY A 134 15.94 -18.89 -29.21
N ARG A 135 17.09 -18.96 -28.54
CA ARG A 135 18.28 -18.33 -29.10
C ARG A 135 19.46 -19.25 -28.81
N VAL A 136 19.84 -20.03 -29.81
CA VAL A 136 21.12 -20.72 -29.85
C VAL A 136 22.18 -19.62 -29.88
N GLU A 137 22.96 -19.50 -28.83
CA GLU A 137 24.27 -18.87 -28.93
C GLU A 137 25.15 -19.82 -29.74
N THR A 138 25.28 -19.54 -31.03
CA THR A 138 26.36 -20.12 -31.84
C THR A 138 27.68 -19.64 -31.26
N THR A 139 28.44 -20.56 -30.69
CA THR A 139 29.81 -20.32 -30.24
C THR A 139 30.74 -20.08 -31.44
N SER A 140 31.75 -19.26 -31.18
CA SER A 140 33.13 -19.35 -31.70
C SER A 140 33.45 -18.60 -33.00
N GLY A 141 34.52 -17.80 -32.92
CA GLY A 141 35.25 -17.23 -34.04
C GLY A 141 36.08 -16.03 -33.62
#